data_AF-A0A2N9W274-F1
#
_entry.id   AF-A0A2N9W274-F1
#
_cell.length_a   1.000
_cell.length_b   1.000
_cell.length_c   1.000
_cell.angle_alpha   90.00
_cell.angle_beta   90.00
_cell.angle_gamma   90.00
#
_symmetry.space_group_name_H-M   'P 1'
#
loop_
_entity.id
_entity.type
_entity.pdbx_description
1 polymer ?
#
loop_
_entity_poly.entity_id
_entity_poly.type
_entity_poly.pdbx_seq_one_letter_code
_entity_poly.pdbx_strand_id
1 'polypeptide(L)'
;MYVAVKGGEAAIRNAHKLLADRRRGDRSVPAIGLEQIVEQLALAVDRVMAEGSLYDTELAALAVKQARGDMIEAIFLVRAYRTTLPRFGYTKPVETSQMAIERRISATFKDLPGGQLLGPTFDYTHRLLDPELAGDSAVEAPERRVASHEHTPRVTDILGHDGMIESDGDMPEGADTGDLTREPLSFPLERDLRLQALARGDEGFLLGLAYSTQRGYARSHPFAGEIRIGEVEIELEVAELDFPLTLGRIRVTECQMVNQFKGSSKQPPQFTRGYGLVFGQSERKSMSMALCDRALRARELGEDVTAAAQDEEFVISHSDNVQSTGFVEHLKLPHYVDFQAELDLVRRMRSEHERRHTENNGTQEAAE
;
A
#
# COMPACT_ATOMS: atom_id res chain seq x y z
N MET A 1 -23.19 -26.44 -41.51
CA MET A 1 -23.32 -26.99 -40.14
C MET A 1 -22.07 -26.61 -39.38
N TYR A 2 -22.18 -25.84 -38.29
CA TYR A 2 -21.05 -25.56 -37.41
C TYR A 2 -20.99 -26.65 -36.34
N VAL A 3 -19.79 -27.18 -36.08
CA VAL A 3 -19.56 -28.19 -35.04
C VAL A 3 -18.65 -27.54 -33.98
N ALA A 4 -19.07 -27.58 -32.72
CA ALA A 4 -18.24 -27.09 -31.63
C ALA A 4 -17.04 -28.02 -31.44
N VAL A 5 -15.83 -27.46 -31.42
CA VAL A 5 -14.59 -28.17 -31.13
C VAL A 5 -13.95 -27.61 -29.87
N LYS A 6 -13.23 -28.45 -29.11
CA LYS A 6 -12.48 -28.00 -27.94
C LYS A 6 -11.19 -27.29 -28.39
N GLY A 7 -11.00 -26.05 -27.96
CA GLY A 7 -9.79 -25.26 -28.29
C GLY A 7 -9.21 -24.43 -27.13
N GLY A 8 -9.99 -24.15 -26.09
CA GLY A 8 -9.59 -23.23 -25.00
C GLY A 8 -8.34 -23.67 -24.24
N GLU A 9 -8.27 -24.93 -23.82
CA GLU A 9 -7.13 -25.44 -23.03
C GLU A 9 -5.80 -25.40 -23.81
N ALA A 10 -5.82 -25.78 -25.09
CA ALA A 10 -4.65 -25.73 -25.95
C ALA A 10 -4.18 -24.28 -26.17
N ALA A 11 -5.12 -23.36 -26.37
CA ALA A 11 -4.82 -21.93 -26.52
C ALA A 11 -4.19 -21.35 -25.25
N ILE A 12 -4.77 -21.62 -24.06
CA ILE A 12 -4.25 -21.17 -22.76
C ILE A 12 -2.84 -21.69 -22.53
N ARG A 13 -2.62 -22.99 -22.75
CA ARG A 13 -1.29 -23.61 -22.57
C ARG A 13 -0.23 -22.97 -23.47
N ASN A 14 -0.58 -22.68 -24.72
CA ASN A 14 0.34 -22.02 -25.65
C ASN A 14 0.58 -20.55 -25.25
N ALA A 15 -0.45 -19.84 -24.79
CA ALA A 15 -0.32 -18.48 -24.28
C ALA A 15 0.66 -18.43 -23.09
N HIS A 16 0.59 -19.38 -22.15
CA HIS A 16 1.53 -19.47 -21.04
C HIS A 16 2.97 -19.74 -21.50
N LYS A 17 3.18 -20.58 -22.52
CA LYS A 17 4.51 -20.80 -23.12
C LYS A 17 5.05 -19.52 -23.77
N LEU A 18 4.21 -18.79 -24.50
CA LEU A 18 4.58 -17.50 -25.09
C LEU A 18 4.93 -16.46 -24.01
N LEU A 19 4.19 -16.42 -22.90
CA LEU A 19 4.50 -15.56 -21.76
C LEU A 19 5.86 -15.93 -21.13
N ALA A 20 6.13 -17.23 -20.94
CA ALA A 20 7.40 -17.70 -20.39
C ALA A 20 8.58 -17.38 -21.32
N ASP A 21 8.42 -17.52 -22.64
CA ASP A 21 9.44 -17.14 -23.62
C ASP A 21 9.71 -15.62 -23.60
N ARG A 22 8.64 -14.80 -23.56
CA ARG A 22 8.77 -13.33 -23.41
C ARG A 22 9.33 -12.89 -22.06
N ARG A 23 9.12 -13.65 -20.98
CA ARG A 23 9.79 -13.42 -19.70
C ARG A 23 11.29 -13.69 -19.80
N ARG A 24 11.68 -14.75 -20.52
CA ARG A 24 13.11 -15.08 -20.71
C ARG A 24 13.83 -14.03 -21.57
N GLY A 25 13.17 -13.50 -22.59
CA GLY A 25 13.78 -12.54 -23.52
C GLY A 25 14.89 -13.18 -24.38
N ASP A 26 15.82 -12.36 -24.87
CA ASP A 26 16.97 -12.86 -25.64
C ASP A 26 17.85 -13.76 -24.76
N ARG A 27 18.13 -14.97 -25.26
CA ARG A 27 18.91 -15.99 -24.56
C ARG A 27 20.40 -15.70 -24.55
N SER A 28 20.87 -14.76 -25.37
CA SER A 28 22.25 -14.24 -25.32
C SER A 28 22.51 -13.38 -24.08
N VAL A 29 21.45 -12.75 -23.54
CA VAL A 29 21.52 -11.97 -22.30
C VAL A 29 21.47 -12.91 -21.10
N PRO A 30 22.35 -12.73 -20.09
CA PRO A 30 22.30 -13.48 -18.85
C PRO A 30 20.92 -13.43 -18.19
N ALA A 31 20.47 -14.54 -17.62
CA ALA A 31 19.21 -14.57 -16.91
C ALA A 31 19.35 -13.80 -15.59
N ILE A 32 18.33 -13.00 -15.24
CA ILE A 32 18.29 -12.25 -13.98
C ILE A 32 18.23 -13.23 -12.80
N GLY A 33 19.19 -13.13 -11.87
CA GLY A 33 19.22 -13.87 -10.60
C GLY A 33 18.23 -13.29 -9.57
N LEU A 34 17.86 -14.08 -8.56
CA LEU A 34 16.99 -13.56 -7.49
C LEU A 34 17.76 -12.59 -6.60
N GLU A 35 19.02 -12.91 -6.31
CA GLU A 35 19.95 -12.10 -5.53
C GLU A 35 20.14 -10.72 -6.18
N GLN A 36 20.19 -10.64 -7.51
CA GLN A 36 20.25 -9.36 -8.21
C GLN A 36 19.00 -8.51 -7.97
N ILE A 37 17.82 -9.11 -7.94
CA ILE A 37 16.56 -8.39 -7.68
C ILE A 37 16.49 -7.96 -6.21
N VAL A 38 16.85 -8.84 -5.28
CA VAL A 38 16.88 -8.55 -3.84
C VAL A 38 17.83 -7.39 -3.54
N GLU A 39 19.06 -7.44 -4.04
CA GLU A 39 20.11 -6.47 -3.70
C GLU A 39 20.00 -5.16 -4.50
N GLN A 40 19.65 -5.23 -5.78
CA GLN A 40 19.76 -4.06 -6.69
C GLN A 40 18.41 -3.41 -7.02
N LEU A 41 17.31 -4.15 -6.89
CA LEU A 41 15.94 -3.66 -7.09
C LEU A 41 15.13 -3.70 -5.77
N ALA A 42 15.82 -3.52 -4.63
CA ALA A 42 15.28 -3.69 -3.29
C ALA A 42 13.96 -2.92 -3.05
N LEU A 43 13.84 -1.68 -3.56
CA LEU A 43 12.60 -0.90 -3.37
C LEU A 43 11.37 -1.51 -4.06
N ALA A 44 11.57 -2.25 -5.16
CA ALA A 44 10.49 -3.00 -5.80
C ALA A 44 10.09 -4.21 -4.95
N VAL A 45 11.08 -4.91 -4.37
CA VAL A 45 10.87 -6.02 -3.43
C VAL A 45 10.13 -5.54 -2.18
N ASP A 46 10.53 -4.40 -1.61
CA ASP A 46 9.89 -3.77 -0.45
C ASP A 46 8.42 -3.46 -0.71
N ARG A 47 8.10 -2.88 -1.86
CA ARG A 47 6.71 -2.62 -2.27
C ARG A 47 5.91 -3.92 -2.37
N VAL A 48 6.47 -4.94 -3.01
CA VAL A 48 5.81 -6.25 -3.16
C VAL A 48 5.60 -6.93 -1.80
N MET A 49 6.54 -6.84 -0.86
CA MET A 49 6.35 -7.37 0.50
C MET A 49 5.25 -6.61 1.25
N ALA A 50 5.28 -5.27 1.22
CA ALA A 50 4.34 -4.41 1.93
C ALA A 50 2.90 -4.64 1.44
N GLU A 51 2.69 -4.47 0.14
CA GLU A 51 1.37 -4.67 -0.47
C GLU A 51 1.02 -6.16 -0.57
N GLY A 52 1.96 -7.09 -0.68
CA GLY A 52 1.71 -8.54 -0.63
C GLY A 52 1.33 -9.06 0.76
N SER A 53 1.63 -8.31 1.83
CA SER A 53 1.43 -8.69 3.24
C SER A 53 2.22 -9.93 3.66
N LEU A 54 3.43 -10.10 3.13
CA LEU A 54 4.34 -11.19 3.48
C LEU A 54 5.77 -10.65 3.47
N TYR A 55 6.44 -10.71 4.61
CA TYR A 55 7.84 -10.32 4.72
C TYR A 55 8.74 -11.50 4.37
N ASP A 56 9.17 -11.55 3.11
CA ASP A 56 10.16 -12.49 2.59
C ASP A 56 10.74 -11.90 1.29
N THR A 57 12.00 -11.51 1.33
CA THR A 57 12.64 -10.79 0.21
C THR A 57 12.87 -11.71 -1.00
N GLU A 58 13.16 -12.99 -0.78
CA GLU A 58 13.40 -13.96 -1.86
C GLU A 58 12.10 -14.32 -2.57
N LEU A 59 11.00 -14.54 -1.82
CA LEU A 59 9.68 -14.79 -2.41
C LEU A 59 9.15 -13.56 -3.17
N ALA A 60 9.33 -12.36 -2.61
CA ALA A 60 8.96 -11.13 -3.30
C ALA A 60 9.79 -10.94 -4.59
N ALA A 61 11.10 -11.19 -4.56
CA ALA A 61 11.96 -11.14 -5.74
C ALA A 61 11.57 -12.20 -6.80
N LEU A 62 11.21 -13.41 -6.36
CA LEU A 62 10.68 -14.46 -7.24
C LEU A 62 9.39 -14.01 -7.92
N ALA A 63 8.48 -13.38 -7.18
CA ALA A 63 7.24 -12.84 -7.73
C ALA A 63 7.50 -11.73 -8.75
N VAL A 64 8.41 -10.78 -8.46
CA VAL A 64 8.84 -9.74 -9.41
C VAL A 64 9.39 -10.37 -10.70
N LYS A 65 10.27 -11.37 -10.58
CA LYS A 65 10.82 -12.09 -11.74
C LYS A 65 9.72 -12.81 -12.52
N GLN A 66 8.82 -13.52 -11.84
CA GLN A 66 7.74 -14.28 -12.43
C GLN A 66 6.76 -13.37 -13.20
N ALA A 67 6.44 -12.22 -12.63
CA ALA A 67 5.57 -11.18 -13.18
C ALA A 67 6.25 -10.28 -14.22
N ARG A 68 7.52 -10.54 -14.57
CA ARG A 68 8.29 -9.72 -15.55
C ARG A 68 8.41 -8.25 -15.14
N GLY A 69 8.47 -7.97 -13.84
CA GLY A 69 8.52 -6.62 -13.30
C GLY A 69 7.17 -5.91 -13.19
N ASP A 70 6.04 -6.58 -13.49
CA ASP A 70 4.72 -6.05 -13.15
C ASP A 70 4.50 -6.15 -11.64
N MET A 71 4.45 -5.00 -10.96
CA MET A 71 4.34 -4.93 -9.51
C MET A 71 2.99 -5.44 -9.01
N ILE A 72 1.89 -5.15 -9.71
CA ILE A 72 0.54 -5.53 -9.26
C ILE A 72 0.40 -7.06 -9.37
N GLU A 73 0.87 -7.65 -10.47
CA GLU A 73 0.89 -9.11 -10.62
C GLU A 73 1.83 -9.77 -9.59
N ALA A 74 3.00 -9.18 -9.32
CA ALA A 74 3.91 -9.69 -8.29
C ALA A 74 3.29 -9.66 -6.89
N ILE A 75 2.62 -8.56 -6.52
CA ILE A 75 1.86 -8.42 -5.27
C ILE A 75 0.78 -9.50 -5.19
N PHE A 76 0.03 -9.70 -6.28
CA PHE A 76 -1.01 -10.72 -6.31
C PHE A 76 -0.44 -12.13 -6.13
N LEU A 77 0.68 -12.46 -6.78
CA LEU A 77 1.36 -13.74 -6.60
C LEU A 77 1.77 -13.99 -5.14
N VAL A 78 2.38 -13.00 -4.48
CA VAL A 78 2.76 -13.09 -3.06
C VAL A 78 1.53 -13.25 -2.18
N ARG A 79 0.48 -12.46 -2.43
CA ARG A 79 -0.77 -12.51 -1.68
C ARG A 79 -1.47 -13.86 -1.83
N ALA A 80 -1.48 -14.43 -3.04
CA ALA A 80 -2.02 -15.74 -3.32
C ALA A 80 -1.19 -16.82 -2.61
N TYR A 81 0.14 -16.75 -2.70
CA TYR A 81 1.04 -17.69 -2.02
C TYR A 81 0.83 -17.70 -0.50
N ARG A 82 0.64 -16.53 0.13
CA ARG A 82 0.32 -16.41 1.56
C ARG A 82 -0.88 -17.25 1.98
N THR A 83 -1.89 -17.43 1.12
CA THR A 83 -3.08 -18.25 1.46
C THR A 83 -2.78 -19.75 1.54
N THR A 84 -1.65 -20.18 0.99
CA THR A 84 -1.19 -21.58 1.05
C THR A 84 -0.38 -21.90 2.29
N LEU A 85 0.04 -20.88 3.05
CA LEU A 85 0.91 -21.02 4.21
C LEU A 85 0.08 -21.24 5.49
N PRO A 86 0.51 -22.14 6.39
CA PRO A 86 -0.08 -22.26 7.71
C PRO A 86 0.22 -21.02 8.56
N ARG A 87 -0.73 -20.60 9.38
CA ARG A 87 -0.52 -19.58 10.42
C ARG A 87 -0.13 -20.27 11.72
N PHE A 88 1.12 -20.10 12.14
CA PHE A 88 1.63 -20.72 13.38
C PHE A 88 1.24 -19.96 14.66
N GLY A 89 0.95 -18.66 14.56
CA GLY A 89 0.60 -17.83 15.71
C GLY A 89 0.65 -16.35 15.39
N TYR A 90 0.66 -15.53 16.44
CA TYR A 90 0.79 -14.08 16.38
C TYR A 90 2.01 -13.67 17.19
N THR A 91 2.80 -12.76 16.63
CA THR A 91 3.96 -12.20 17.32
C THR A 91 3.49 -11.29 18.45
N LYS A 92 4.39 -10.96 19.37
CA LYS A 92 4.20 -9.77 20.22
C LYS A 92 4.08 -8.52 19.33
N PRO A 93 3.43 -7.45 19.82
CA PRO A 93 3.49 -6.14 19.18
C PRO A 93 4.94 -5.73 18.93
N VAL A 94 5.18 -5.12 17.78
CA VAL A 94 6.53 -4.72 17.36
C VAL A 94 6.97 -3.47 18.11
N GLU A 95 8.13 -3.52 18.75
CA GLU A 95 8.70 -2.40 19.53
C GLU A 95 9.56 -1.48 18.65
N THR A 96 8.93 -0.57 17.90
CA THR A 96 9.63 0.40 17.03
C THR A 96 10.48 1.42 17.80
N SER A 97 10.30 1.51 19.11
CA SER A 97 11.14 2.28 20.04
C SER A 97 12.56 1.70 20.16
N GLN A 98 12.72 0.39 19.92
CA GLN A 98 13.99 -0.35 20.00
C GLN A 98 14.62 -0.62 18.62
N MET A 99 14.15 0.06 17.58
CA MET A 99 14.62 -0.13 16.22
C MET A 99 16.14 0.10 16.10
N ALA A 100 16.82 -0.80 15.38
CA ALA A 100 18.18 -0.55 14.89
C ALA A 100 18.10 0.39 13.69
N ILE A 101 18.14 1.70 13.97
CA ILE A 101 17.86 2.77 13.02
C ILE A 101 18.95 2.89 11.95
N GLU A 102 18.55 2.86 10.69
CA GLU A 102 19.38 3.17 9.51
C GLU A 102 19.15 4.60 9.00
N ARG A 103 17.91 5.08 9.15
CA ARG A 103 17.48 6.43 8.78
C ARG A 103 16.48 6.95 9.80
N ARG A 104 16.62 8.20 10.20
CA ARG A 104 15.71 8.91 11.11
C ARG A 104 15.72 10.38 10.81
N ILE A 105 14.56 10.92 10.43
CA ILE A 105 14.40 12.36 10.19
C ILE A 105 13.14 12.91 10.86
N SER A 106 13.18 14.19 11.16
CA SER A 106 12.02 14.96 11.64
C SER A 106 12.00 16.34 11.00
N ALA A 107 10.81 16.78 10.60
CA ALA A 107 10.58 18.13 10.07
C ALA A 107 10.07 19.11 11.15
N THR A 108 9.79 18.65 12.37
CA THR A 108 9.24 19.48 13.46
C THR A 108 10.30 20.05 14.39
N PHE A 109 11.51 19.48 14.38
CA PHE A 109 12.66 19.96 15.15
C PHE A 109 13.89 20.07 14.26
N LYS A 110 14.71 21.10 14.50
CA LYS A 110 16.01 21.23 13.83
C LYS A 110 16.96 20.11 14.26
N ASP A 111 17.11 19.95 15.57
CA ASP A 111 17.96 18.94 16.20
C ASP A 111 17.13 18.10 17.18
N LEU A 112 17.48 16.82 17.29
CA LEU A 112 16.79 15.85 18.14
C LEU A 112 17.82 15.10 19.00
N PRO A 113 17.43 14.56 20.18
CA PRO A 113 18.22 13.52 20.83
C PRO A 113 18.48 12.38 19.83
N GLY A 114 19.74 11.95 19.70
CA GLY A 114 20.19 11.02 18.65
C GLY A 114 20.44 11.61 17.26
N GLY A 115 20.08 12.88 17.04
CA GLY A 115 20.32 13.63 15.81
C GLY A 115 19.40 13.28 14.64
N GLN A 116 19.60 13.99 13.53
CA GLN A 116 19.03 13.71 12.22
C GLN A 116 19.96 12.74 11.48
N LEU A 117 19.46 11.59 11.06
CA LEU A 117 20.21 10.57 10.32
C LEU A 117 19.57 10.37 8.95
N LEU A 118 20.20 10.91 7.90
CA LEU A 118 19.64 10.82 6.55
C LEU A 118 19.64 9.38 6.00
N GLY A 119 20.61 8.55 6.36
CA GLY A 119 20.72 7.19 5.82
C GLY A 119 20.78 7.13 4.28
N PRO A 120 20.58 5.94 3.67
CA PRO A 120 20.48 5.78 2.22
C PRO A 120 19.18 6.38 1.69
N THR A 121 19.25 7.45 0.89
CA THR A 121 18.05 8.15 0.40
C THR A 121 18.26 8.78 -0.99
N PHE A 122 17.16 8.92 -1.74
CA PHE A 122 17.09 9.72 -2.96
C PHE A 122 16.82 11.20 -2.68
N ASP A 123 16.57 11.59 -1.44
CA ASP A 123 16.43 12.99 -1.07
C ASP A 123 17.70 13.77 -1.43
N TYR A 124 17.52 15.04 -1.83
CA TYR A 124 18.61 15.93 -2.22
C TYR A 124 19.42 15.53 -3.48
N THR A 125 19.13 14.40 -4.10
CA THR A 125 19.75 14.02 -5.39
C THR A 125 19.28 14.92 -6.54
N HIS A 126 20.08 15.09 -7.59
CA HIS A 126 19.61 15.70 -8.83
C HIS A 126 18.96 14.62 -9.70
N ARG A 127 17.74 14.88 -10.20
CA ARG A 127 16.95 13.91 -10.96
C ARG A 127 17.38 13.88 -12.43
N LEU A 128 18.64 13.50 -12.64
CA LEU A 128 19.27 13.34 -13.96
C LEU A 128 19.55 11.86 -14.18
N LEU A 129 19.31 11.37 -15.40
CA LEU A 129 19.74 10.03 -15.76
C LEU A 129 21.27 9.98 -15.73
N ASP A 130 21.81 8.95 -15.08
CA ASP A 130 23.24 8.73 -14.95
C ASP A 130 23.70 7.71 -16.02
N PRO A 131 24.41 8.15 -17.09
CA PRO A 131 24.89 7.24 -18.12
C PRO A 131 25.98 6.28 -17.63
N GLU A 132 26.65 6.57 -16.51
CA GLU A 132 27.72 5.72 -15.98
C GLU A 132 27.18 4.37 -15.48
N LEU A 133 25.93 4.34 -15.01
CA LEU A 133 25.21 3.12 -14.61
C LEU A 133 24.86 2.17 -15.77
N ALA A 134 25.14 2.55 -17.03
CA ALA A 134 25.07 1.62 -18.15
C ALA A 134 26.25 0.62 -18.15
N GLY A 135 27.33 0.93 -17.44
CA GLY A 135 28.45 0.03 -17.18
C GLY A 135 28.38 -0.62 -15.80
N ASP A 136 29.46 -1.30 -15.42
CA ASP A 136 29.64 -1.95 -14.10
C ASP A 136 30.84 -1.33 -13.38
N SER A 137 30.79 -0.02 -13.20
CA SER A 137 31.84 0.74 -12.51
C SER A 137 31.85 0.41 -11.02
N ALA A 138 33.03 0.19 -10.46
CA ALA A 138 33.17 -0.07 -9.03
C ALA A 138 32.68 1.16 -8.22
N VAL A 139 31.86 0.91 -7.20
CA VAL A 139 31.35 1.92 -6.28
C VAL A 139 32.20 1.90 -5.01
N GLU A 140 32.71 3.07 -4.58
CA GLU A 140 33.47 3.18 -3.34
C GLU A 140 32.59 2.93 -2.12
N ALA A 141 33.13 2.24 -1.11
CA ALA A 141 32.43 2.06 0.14
C ALA A 141 32.23 3.41 0.85
N PRO A 142 31.05 3.68 1.46
CA PRO A 142 30.83 4.92 2.17
C PRO A 142 31.70 5.01 3.42
N GLU A 143 32.03 6.23 3.82
CA GLU A 143 32.70 6.48 5.10
C GLU A 143 31.87 5.94 6.27
N ARG A 144 32.55 5.35 7.25
CA ARG A 144 31.91 4.77 8.44
C ARG A 144 32.26 5.59 9.67
N ARG A 145 31.25 5.82 10.52
CA ARG A 145 31.44 6.36 11.87
C ARG A 145 31.17 5.27 12.91
N VAL A 146 31.75 5.44 14.10
CA VAL A 146 31.42 4.59 15.25
C VAL A 146 29.93 4.81 15.59
N ALA A 147 29.20 3.71 15.80
CA ALA A 147 27.79 3.79 16.17
C ALA A 147 27.63 4.51 17.52
N SER A 148 26.66 5.41 17.60
CA SER A 148 26.27 6.02 18.86
C SER A 148 25.28 5.09 19.57
N HIS A 149 25.44 4.95 20.89
CA HIS A 149 24.48 4.25 21.75
C HIS A 149 23.56 5.22 22.50
N GLU A 150 23.51 6.49 22.07
CA GLU A 150 22.57 7.45 22.63
C GLU A 150 21.13 7.00 22.40
N HIS A 151 20.30 7.16 23.44
CA HIS A 151 18.89 6.87 23.35
C HIS A 151 18.21 7.83 22.35
N THR A 152 17.44 7.27 21.42
CA THR A 152 16.73 8.00 20.34
C THR A 152 15.21 7.94 20.55
N PRO A 153 14.65 8.71 21.49
CA PRO A 153 13.21 8.72 21.76
C PRO A 153 12.42 9.14 20.51
N ARG A 154 11.17 8.67 20.38
CA ARG A 154 10.29 9.13 19.30
C ARG A 154 9.92 10.59 19.52
N VAL A 155 9.79 11.35 18.44
CA VAL A 155 9.38 12.75 18.50
C VAL A 155 8.00 12.89 19.16
N THR A 156 7.10 11.94 18.93
CA THR A 156 5.80 11.94 19.61
C THR A 156 5.90 11.65 21.10
N ASP A 157 6.87 10.85 21.55
CA ASP A 157 7.10 10.62 22.99
C ASP A 157 7.57 11.91 23.67
N ILE A 158 8.44 12.68 22.99
CA ILE A 158 8.88 14.01 23.45
C ILE A 158 7.69 14.97 23.55
N LEU A 159 6.86 15.05 22.51
CA LEU A 159 5.67 15.91 22.51
C LEU A 159 4.62 15.45 23.53
N GLY A 160 4.48 14.14 23.71
CA GLY A 160 3.51 13.51 24.61
C GLY A 160 3.84 13.76 26.08
N HIS A 161 5.13 13.82 26.44
CA HIS A 161 5.57 14.16 27.79
C HIS A 161 4.98 15.50 28.29
N ASP A 162 4.86 16.48 27.39
CA ASP A 162 4.32 17.81 27.71
C ASP A 162 2.80 17.93 27.40
N GLY A 163 2.14 16.83 27.02
CA GLY A 163 0.73 16.81 26.64
C GLY A 163 0.43 17.58 25.35
N MET A 164 1.44 17.75 24.48
CA MET A 164 1.31 18.54 23.25
C MET A 164 0.70 17.75 22.09
N ILE A 165 0.62 16.42 22.19
CA ILE A 165 0.04 15.53 21.18
C ILE A 165 -0.81 14.47 21.86
N GLU A 166 -1.88 14.05 21.19
CA GLU A 166 -2.70 12.94 21.65
C GLU A 166 -1.91 11.62 21.78
N SER A 167 -2.32 10.78 22.74
CA SER A 167 -1.77 9.45 22.97
C SER A 167 -1.98 8.51 21.78
N ASP A 168 -1.22 7.42 21.73
CA ASP A 168 -1.35 6.37 20.70
C ASP A 168 -2.76 5.74 20.67
N GLY A 169 -3.49 5.81 21.79
CA GLY A 169 -4.78 5.19 22.02
C GLY A 169 -4.61 3.88 22.80
N ASP A 170 -5.58 3.53 23.63
CA ASP A 170 -5.56 2.29 24.40
C ASP A 170 -6.55 1.30 23.80
N MET A 171 -6.08 0.09 23.51
CA MET A 171 -7.00 -1.04 23.31
C MET A 171 -7.54 -1.47 24.67
N PRO A 172 -8.85 -1.77 24.80
CA PRO A 172 -9.39 -2.33 26.04
C PRO A 172 -8.62 -3.59 26.42
N GLU A 173 -8.36 -3.77 27.72
CA GLU A 173 -7.64 -4.94 28.22
C GLU A 173 -8.37 -6.23 27.81
N GLY A 174 -7.67 -7.13 27.13
CA GLY A 174 -8.23 -8.38 26.60
C GLY A 174 -8.98 -8.25 25.26
N ALA A 175 -8.97 -7.08 24.61
CA ALA A 175 -9.47 -6.95 23.25
C ALA A 175 -8.43 -7.43 22.23
N ASP A 176 -8.86 -8.30 21.30
CA ASP A 176 -8.04 -8.74 20.18
C ASP A 176 -8.05 -7.68 19.06
N THR A 177 -6.92 -7.52 18.37
CA THR A 177 -6.84 -6.70 17.15
C THR A 177 -7.69 -7.34 16.04
N GLY A 178 -8.48 -6.52 15.35
CA GLY A 178 -9.24 -6.96 14.18
C GLY A 178 -8.35 -7.55 13.07
N ASP A 179 -8.89 -8.51 12.32
CA ASP A 179 -8.17 -9.16 11.23
C ASP A 179 -9.03 -9.27 9.95
N LEU A 180 -8.85 -8.32 9.03
CA LEU A 180 -9.52 -8.30 7.73
C LEU A 180 -9.21 -9.52 6.86
N THR A 181 -8.19 -10.31 7.21
CA THR A 181 -7.86 -11.55 6.48
C THR A 181 -8.66 -12.76 6.96
N ARG A 182 -9.44 -12.60 8.03
CA ARG A 182 -10.29 -13.64 8.63
C ARG A 182 -11.75 -13.24 8.65
N GLU A 183 -12.04 -11.97 8.87
CA GLU A 183 -13.40 -11.46 9.03
C GLU A 183 -13.75 -10.49 7.89
N PRO A 184 -14.98 -10.57 7.34
CA PRO A 184 -15.44 -9.62 6.35
C PRO A 184 -15.58 -8.22 6.96
N LEU A 185 -15.30 -7.19 6.16
CA LEU A 185 -15.40 -5.80 6.59
C LEU A 185 -16.86 -5.37 6.73
N SER A 186 -17.18 -4.66 7.82
CA SER A 186 -18.43 -3.95 8.02
C SER A 186 -18.15 -2.51 8.45
N PHE A 187 -18.62 -1.54 7.68
CA PHE A 187 -18.45 -0.13 8.01
C PHE A 187 -19.46 0.30 9.09
N PRO A 188 -19.07 1.23 9.99
CA PRO A 188 -17.75 1.85 10.07
C PRO A 188 -16.70 0.94 10.72
N LEU A 189 -15.45 1.05 10.27
CA LEU A 189 -14.33 0.27 10.79
C LEU A 189 -13.74 0.89 12.07
N GLU A 190 -13.06 0.05 12.85
CA GLU A 190 -12.14 0.52 13.89
C GLU A 190 -10.75 0.81 13.29
N ARG A 191 -9.95 1.61 14.01
CA ARG A 191 -8.71 2.18 13.48
C ARG A 191 -7.66 1.11 13.14
N ASP A 192 -7.64 0.01 13.88
CA ASP A 192 -6.76 -1.14 13.64
C ASP A 192 -7.03 -1.79 12.27
N LEU A 193 -8.30 -2.06 11.94
CA LEU A 193 -8.70 -2.59 10.63
C LEU A 193 -8.41 -1.59 9.50
N ARG A 194 -8.63 -0.29 9.74
CA ARG A 194 -8.24 0.75 8.77
C ARG A 194 -6.74 0.74 8.51
N LEU A 195 -5.90 0.73 9.55
CA LEU A 195 -4.45 0.70 9.41
C LEU A 195 -3.98 -0.59 8.72
N GLN A 196 -4.60 -1.73 9.04
CA GLN A 196 -4.31 -3.00 8.37
C GLN A 196 -4.66 -2.93 6.87
N ALA A 197 -5.79 -2.32 6.50
CA ALA A 197 -6.17 -2.12 5.10
C ALA A 197 -5.24 -1.12 4.39
N LEU A 198 -4.89 0.00 5.02
CA LEU A 198 -3.98 1.00 4.44
C LEU A 198 -2.56 0.44 4.24
N ALA A 199 -2.04 -0.38 5.15
CA ALA A 199 -0.75 -1.06 4.98
C ALA A 199 -0.75 -1.93 3.71
N ARG A 200 -1.89 -2.56 3.40
CA ARG A 200 -2.12 -3.41 2.24
C ARG A 200 -2.48 -2.68 0.95
N GLY A 201 -2.90 -1.42 1.06
CA GLY A 201 -3.44 -0.65 -0.05
C GLY A 201 -2.39 -0.25 -1.09
N ASP A 202 -2.84 0.03 -2.30
CA ASP A 202 -2.00 0.49 -3.40
C ASP A 202 -1.34 1.81 -3.06
N GLU A 203 -0.02 1.84 -3.21
CA GLU A 203 0.77 3.01 -2.89
C GLU A 203 0.43 4.24 -3.77
N GLY A 204 0.08 4.04 -5.04
CA GLY A 204 -0.30 5.13 -5.95
C GLY A 204 -1.65 5.74 -5.59
N PHE A 205 -2.64 4.90 -5.30
CA PHE A 205 -3.97 5.33 -4.86
C PHE A 205 -3.89 6.12 -3.55
N LEU A 206 -3.22 5.58 -2.53
CA LEU A 206 -3.06 6.26 -1.24
C LEU A 206 -2.25 7.55 -1.36
N LEU A 207 -1.22 7.58 -2.21
CA LEU A 207 -0.48 8.81 -2.50
C LEU A 207 -1.39 9.88 -3.10
N GLY A 208 -2.26 9.52 -4.05
CA GLY A 208 -3.21 10.44 -4.67
C GLY A 208 -4.19 11.04 -3.66
N LEU A 209 -4.74 10.21 -2.78
CA LEU A 209 -5.62 10.64 -1.69
C LEU A 209 -4.87 11.55 -0.70
N ALA A 210 -3.71 11.13 -0.22
CA ALA A 210 -2.88 11.93 0.68
C ALA A 210 -2.49 13.28 0.07
N TYR A 211 -2.12 13.31 -1.21
CA TYR A 211 -1.83 14.55 -1.92
C TYR A 211 -3.06 15.46 -2.03
N SER A 212 -4.26 14.90 -2.21
CA SER A 212 -5.50 15.68 -2.25
C SER A 212 -5.76 16.45 -0.94
N THR A 213 -5.46 15.85 0.21
CA THR A 213 -5.61 16.51 1.52
C THR A 213 -4.64 17.67 1.70
N GLN A 214 -3.41 17.52 1.20
CA GLN A 214 -2.42 18.60 1.15
C GLN A 214 -2.85 19.75 0.23
N ARG A 215 -3.66 19.45 -0.79
CA ARG A 215 -4.22 20.43 -1.74
C ARG A 215 -5.51 21.09 -1.26
N GLY A 216 -6.00 20.74 -0.06
CA GLY A 216 -7.14 21.38 0.58
C GLY A 216 -8.43 20.57 0.62
N TYR A 217 -8.46 19.38 0.02
CA TYR A 217 -9.61 18.47 0.12
C TYR A 217 -9.56 17.73 1.46
N ALA A 218 -10.25 18.24 2.48
CA ALA A 218 -10.11 17.84 3.89
C ALA A 218 -8.73 18.17 4.49
N ARG A 219 -8.43 19.47 4.57
CA ARG A 219 -7.14 19.98 5.03
C ARG A 219 -6.87 19.64 6.51
N SER A 220 -5.76 18.95 6.78
CA SER A 220 -5.33 18.55 8.14
C SER A 220 -3.96 19.10 8.58
N HIS A 221 -3.33 19.96 7.76
CA HIS A 221 -2.02 20.61 7.99
C HIS A 221 -0.95 19.66 8.58
N PRO A 222 -0.45 18.69 7.80
CA PRO A 222 0.49 17.71 8.31
C PRO A 222 1.92 18.23 8.41
N PHE A 223 2.65 17.73 9.41
CA PHE A 223 4.10 17.81 9.56
C PHE A 223 4.65 16.40 9.76
N ALA A 224 5.77 16.08 9.11
CA ALA A 224 6.49 14.84 9.37
C ALA A 224 7.14 14.92 10.77
N GLY A 225 6.42 14.44 11.78
CA GLY A 225 6.90 14.40 13.17
C GLY A 225 8.15 13.54 13.25
N GLU A 226 8.05 12.32 12.73
CA GLU A 226 9.22 11.46 12.55
C GLU A 226 9.00 10.47 11.40
N ILE A 227 10.07 10.20 10.64
CA ILE A 227 10.18 9.06 9.74
C ILE A 227 11.44 8.30 10.16
N ARG A 228 11.29 7.02 10.49
CA ARG A 228 12.41 6.14 10.83
C ARG A 228 12.35 4.83 10.05
N ILE A 229 13.52 4.36 9.64
CA ILE A 229 13.72 3.10 8.92
C ILE A 229 14.80 2.32 9.65
N GLY A 230 14.57 1.03 9.83
CA GLY A 230 15.53 0.15 10.45
C GLY A 230 14.96 -1.21 10.76
N GLU A 231 15.78 -2.03 11.40
CA GLU A 231 15.41 -3.38 11.79
C GLU A 231 14.76 -3.40 13.18
N VAL A 232 13.71 -4.19 13.33
CA VAL A 232 13.03 -4.45 14.60
C VAL A 232 12.95 -5.95 14.84
N GLU A 233 13.17 -6.37 16.08
CA GLU A 233 13.08 -7.77 16.47
C GLU A 233 11.63 -8.22 16.55
N ILE A 234 11.39 -9.45 16.09
CA ILE A 234 10.08 -10.08 16.12
C ILE A 234 10.10 -11.24 17.10
N GLU A 235 9.18 -11.20 18.04
CA GLU A 235 9.09 -12.16 19.13
C GLU A 235 7.76 -12.91 19.10
N LEU A 236 7.80 -14.18 19.50
CA LEU A 236 6.62 -15.04 19.62
C LEU A 236 6.56 -15.66 21.01
N GLU A 237 5.39 -15.62 21.64
CA GLU A 237 5.13 -16.42 22.82
C GLU A 237 4.81 -17.86 22.43
N VAL A 238 5.53 -18.80 23.03
CA VAL A 238 5.36 -20.24 22.81
C VAL A 238 4.92 -20.83 24.14
N ALA A 239 3.80 -21.54 24.16
CA ALA A 239 3.15 -22.00 25.38
C ALA A 239 4.07 -22.87 26.28
N GLU A 240 5.05 -23.55 25.68
CA GLU A 240 6.01 -24.40 26.34
C GLU A 240 7.19 -23.63 26.99
N LEU A 241 7.31 -22.32 26.80
CA LEU A 241 8.40 -21.49 27.30
C LEU A 241 7.88 -20.30 28.12
N ASP A 242 8.54 -20.02 29.25
CA ASP A 242 8.19 -18.90 30.14
C ASP A 242 8.75 -17.54 29.66
N PHE A 243 9.30 -17.47 28.45
CA PHE A 243 9.87 -16.26 27.85
C PHE A 243 9.61 -16.22 26.34
N PRO A 244 9.51 -15.02 25.74
CA PRO A 244 9.33 -14.89 24.30
C PRO A 244 10.55 -15.38 23.52
N LEU A 245 10.32 -16.03 22.37
CA LEU A 245 11.38 -16.40 21.43
C LEU A 245 11.54 -15.32 20.35
N THR A 246 12.76 -14.82 20.18
CA THR A 246 13.12 -13.97 19.04
C THR A 246 13.21 -14.80 17.77
N LEU A 247 12.32 -14.56 16.82
CA LEU A 247 12.28 -15.25 15.52
C LEU A 247 13.30 -14.68 14.53
N GLY A 248 13.66 -13.41 14.68
CA GLY A 248 14.55 -12.69 13.78
C GLY A 248 14.21 -11.20 13.74
N ARG A 249 14.60 -10.55 12.65
CA ARG A 249 14.37 -9.13 12.43
C ARG A 249 13.64 -8.88 11.13
N ILE A 250 12.84 -7.82 11.14
CA ILE A 250 12.26 -7.27 9.92
C ILE A 250 12.68 -5.82 9.77
N ARG A 251 12.94 -5.39 8.53
CA ARG A 251 13.15 -3.99 8.21
C ARG A 251 11.80 -3.33 8.00
N VAL A 252 11.55 -2.23 8.68
CA VAL A 252 10.30 -1.47 8.58
C VAL A 252 10.57 0.02 8.42
N THR A 253 9.64 0.72 7.79
CA THR A 253 9.55 2.17 7.80
C THR A 253 8.35 2.58 8.63
N GLU A 254 8.59 3.34 9.70
CA GLU A 254 7.57 3.97 10.54
C GLU A 254 7.50 5.47 10.22
N CYS A 255 6.28 5.96 10.01
CA CYS A 255 6.00 7.38 9.82
C CYS A 255 4.92 7.84 10.80
N GLN A 256 5.25 8.88 11.55
CA GLN A 256 4.35 9.54 12.48
C GLN A 256 4.14 10.98 12.03
N MET A 257 2.93 11.28 11.59
CA MET A 257 2.52 12.62 11.18
C MET A 257 1.93 13.35 12.39
N VAL A 258 2.34 14.60 12.56
CA VAL A 258 1.71 15.56 13.48
C VAL A 258 0.75 16.41 12.67
N ASN A 259 -0.50 16.54 13.11
CA ASN A 259 -1.57 17.23 12.40
C ASN A 259 -2.19 18.31 13.28
N GLN A 260 -2.94 19.22 12.66
CA GLN A 260 -3.50 20.39 13.32
C GLN A 260 -4.21 20.03 14.64
N PHE A 261 -4.04 20.91 15.63
CA PHE A 261 -4.50 20.71 16.98
C PHE A 261 -6.02 20.74 17.10
N LYS A 262 -6.55 19.94 18.03
CA LYS A 262 -7.94 19.98 18.46
C LYS A 262 -7.97 20.09 19.98
N GLY A 263 -8.98 20.78 20.49
CA GLY A 263 -9.20 20.97 21.92
C GLY A 263 -10.69 21.02 22.21
N SER A 264 -11.07 20.78 23.45
CA SER A 264 -12.46 20.90 23.90
C SER A 264 -12.52 21.61 25.24
N SER A 265 -13.72 21.81 25.79
CA SER A 265 -13.87 22.28 27.17
C SER A 265 -13.33 21.28 28.22
N LYS A 266 -13.14 20.01 27.84
CA LYS A 266 -12.65 18.93 28.72
C LYS A 266 -11.18 18.58 28.51
N GLN A 267 -10.62 18.88 27.34
CA GLN A 267 -9.24 18.52 26.98
C GLN A 267 -8.48 19.74 26.45
N PRO A 268 -7.26 20.00 26.94
CA PRO A 268 -6.44 21.10 26.45
C PRO A 268 -6.17 20.93 24.94
N PRO A 269 -5.94 22.02 24.19
CA PRO A 269 -5.55 21.93 22.80
C PRO A 269 -4.25 21.14 22.66
N GLN A 270 -4.30 20.07 21.87
CA GLN A 270 -3.15 19.21 21.56
C GLN A 270 -3.16 18.86 20.08
N PHE A 271 -2.00 18.58 19.51
CA PHE A 271 -1.88 18.09 18.14
C PHE A 271 -2.59 16.74 17.99
N THR A 272 -3.15 16.53 16.80
CA THR A 272 -3.62 15.20 16.39
C THR A 272 -2.52 14.49 15.62
N ARG A 273 -2.72 13.22 15.30
CA ARG A 273 -1.70 12.41 14.61
C ARG A 273 -2.22 11.47 13.54
N GLY A 274 -1.34 11.13 12.63
CA GLY A 274 -1.48 10.06 11.65
C GLY A 274 -0.34 9.04 11.78
N TYR A 275 -0.62 7.77 11.49
CA TYR A 275 0.33 6.68 11.64
C TYR A 275 0.46 5.82 10.37
N GLY A 276 1.69 5.48 10.01
CA GLY A 276 1.97 4.54 8.93
C GLY A 276 3.16 3.64 9.26
N LEU A 277 3.01 2.35 9.01
CA LEU A 277 4.03 1.33 9.23
C LEU A 277 4.00 0.33 8.07
N VAL A 278 5.14 0.15 7.40
CA VAL A 278 5.26 -0.72 6.22
C VAL A 278 6.61 -1.44 6.22
N PHE A 279 6.68 -2.58 5.52
CA PHE A 279 7.94 -3.31 5.35
C PHE A 279 8.94 -2.57 4.46
N GLY A 280 10.22 -2.80 4.72
CA GLY A 280 11.34 -2.30 3.93
C GLY A 280 11.50 -0.79 3.97
N GLN A 281 12.16 -0.25 2.94
CA GLN A 281 12.35 1.18 2.72
C GLN A 281 11.22 1.73 1.82
N SER A 282 10.08 2.07 2.42
CA SER A 282 8.90 2.54 1.69
C SER A 282 8.29 3.80 2.31
N GLU A 283 9.11 4.85 2.40
CA GLU A 283 8.76 6.13 3.03
C GLU A 283 7.52 6.78 2.40
N ARG A 284 7.43 6.79 1.07
CA ARG A 284 6.28 7.39 0.38
C ARG A 284 4.98 6.67 0.73
N LYS A 285 5.01 5.34 0.85
CA LYS A 285 3.86 4.54 1.28
C LYS A 285 3.51 4.84 2.74
N SER A 286 4.48 4.80 3.65
CA SER A 286 4.23 5.07 5.08
C SER A 286 3.68 6.48 5.32
N MET A 287 4.21 7.48 4.62
CA MET A 287 3.70 8.86 4.69
C MET A 287 2.27 8.96 4.17
N SER A 288 1.99 8.34 3.02
CA SER A 288 0.64 8.34 2.43
C SER A 288 -0.36 7.64 3.34
N MET A 289 0.03 6.52 3.95
CA MET A 289 -0.72 5.79 4.96
C MET A 289 -1.02 6.68 6.18
N ALA A 290 -0.01 7.36 6.74
CA ALA A 290 -0.21 8.24 7.90
C ALA A 290 -1.17 9.40 7.62
N LEU A 291 -1.09 9.99 6.42
CA LEU A 291 -1.99 11.07 6.00
C LEU A 291 -3.43 10.56 5.80
N CYS A 292 -3.60 9.39 5.20
CA CYS A 292 -4.91 8.76 5.02
C CYS A 292 -5.50 8.30 6.35
N ASP A 293 -4.71 7.70 7.24
CA ASP A 293 -5.14 7.35 8.61
C ASP A 293 -5.75 8.56 9.29
N ARG A 294 -5.02 9.68 9.36
CA ARG A 294 -5.55 10.90 9.98
C ARG A 294 -6.83 11.41 9.31
N ALA A 295 -6.94 11.33 7.98
CA ALA A 295 -8.14 11.76 7.27
C ALA A 295 -9.35 10.88 7.59
N LEU A 296 -9.16 9.56 7.69
CA LEU A 296 -10.19 8.59 8.05
C LEU A 296 -10.63 8.69 9.51
N ARG A 297 -9.85 9.37 10.36
CA ARG A 297 -10.24 9.67 11.74
C ARG A 297 -11.28 10.79 11.88
N ALA A 298 -11.87 11.25 10.77
CA ALA A 298 -12.88 12.31 10.77
C ALA A 298 -14.01 12.05 11.77
N ARG A 299 -14.52 10.80 11.84
CA ARG A 299 -15.57 10.40 12.79
C ARG A 299 -15.11 10.52 14.24
N GLU A 300 -13.96 9.96 14.60
CA GLU A 300 -13.44 10.02 15.98
C GLU A 300 -13.15 11.44 16.43
N LEU A 301 -12.81 12.30 15.48
CA LEU A 301 -12.51 13.69 15.75
C LEU A 301 -13.78 14.55 15.67
N GLY A 302 -14.91 14.09 15.15
CA GLY A 302 -16.09 14.93 14.92
C GLY A 302 -15.85 15.99 13.84
N GLU A 303 -15.29 15.58 12.71
CA GLU A 303 -15.08 16.37 11.50
C GLU A 303 -16.12 15.97 10.45
N ASP A 304 -16.59 16.94 9.64
CA ASP A 304 -17.46 16.64 8.51
C ASP A 304 -16.67 15.92 7.40
N VAL A 305 -17.31 14.94 6.75
CA VAL A 305 -16.76 14.26 5.56
C VAL A 305 -17.01 15.15 4.35
N THR A 306 -15.95 15.83 3.90
CA THR A 306 -16.01 16.84 2.81
C THR A 306 -15.23 16.43 1.56
N ALA A 307 -14.45 15.34 1.64
CA ALA A 307 -13.61 14.85 0.55
C ALA A 307 -13.47 13.33 0.59
N ALA A 308 -13.10 12.76 -0.56
CA ALA A 308 -12.90 11.32 -0.74
C ALA A 308 -11.92 10.71 0.28
N ALA A 309 -10.86 11.45 0.68
CA ALA A 309 -9.89 10.95 1.65
C ALA A 309 -10.44 10.77 3.08
N GLN A 310 -11.60 11.38 3.40
CA GLN A 310 -12.31 11.18 4.67
C GLN A 310 -13.44 10.14 4.56
N ASP A 311 -13.81 9.71 3.35
CA ASP A 311 -14.87 8.74 3.11
C ASP A 311 -14.30 7.33 3.30
N GLU A 312 -14.56 6.75 4.48
CA GLU A 312 -13.99 5.47 4.90
C GLU A 312 -14.32 4.32 3.96
N GLU A 313 -15.58 4.21 3.53
CA GLU A 313 -15.99 3.14 2.63
C GLU A 313 -15.35 3.30 1.25
N PHE A 314 -15.30 4.53 0.74
CA PHE A 314 -14.64 4.82 -0.53
C PHE A 314 -13.14 4.50 -0.48
N VAL A 315 -12.41 4.95 0.55
CA VAL A 315 -10.96 4.73 0.62
C VAL A 315 -10.65 3.25 0.77
N ILE A 316 -11.28 2.57 1.74
CA ILE A 316 -10.91 1.19 2.07
C ILE A 316 -11.29 0.24 0.94
N SER A 317 -12.49 0.37 0.36
CA SER A 317 -12.99 -0.54 -0.69
C SER A 317 -12.26 -0.43 -2.02
N HIS A 318 -11.50 0.65 -2.25
CA HIS A 318 -10.77 0.88 -3.51
C HIS A 318 -9.25 0.89 -3.32
N SER A 319 -8.76 0.58 -2.12
CA SER A 319 -7.33 0.61 -1.81
C SER A 319 -6.59 -0.66 -2.19
N ASP A 320 -7.16 -1.87 -2.04
CA ASP A 320 -6.43 -3.12 -2.31
C ASP A 320 -6.32 -3.38 -3.83
N ASN A 321 -5.12 -3.25 -4.41
CA ASN A 321 -4.94 -3.47 -5.85
C ASN A 321 -5.16 -4.91 -6.30
N VAL A 322 -5.08 -5.90 -5.40
CA VAL A 322 -5.41 -7.29 -5.74
C VAL A 322 -6.90 -7.39 -6.08
N GLN A 323 -7.76 -6.66 -5.37
CA GLN A 323 -9.19 -6.60 -5.67
C GLN A 323 -9.45 -5.75 -6.91
N SER A 324 -8.88 -4.55 -6.98
CA SER A 324 -9.17 -3.62 -8.08
C SER A 324 -8.63 -4.13 -9.42
N THR A 325 -7.43 -4.71 -9.46
CA THR A 325 -6.89 -5.30 -10.69
C THR A 325 -7.73 -6.47 -11.15
N GLY A 326 -8.10 -7.39 -10.24
CA GLY A 326 -8.96 -8.53 -10.57
C GLY A 326 -10.30 -8.08 -11.17
N PHE A 327 -10.91 -7.06 -10.57
CA PHE A 327 -12.20 -6.53 -11.03
C PHE A 327 -12.11 -5.61 -12.25
N VAL A 328 -11.00 -4.96 -12.55
CA VAL A 328 -10.86 -4.22 -13.81
C VAL A 328 -10.55 -5.18 -14.95
N GLU A 329 -9.63 -6.12 -14.71
CA GLU A 329 -9.14 -7.04 -15.72
C GLU A 329 -10.14 -8.15 -16.08
N HIS A 330 -11.12 -8.46 -15.21
CA HIS A 330 -12.14 -9.46 -15.54
C HIS A 330 -12.90 -9.10 -16.81
N LEU A 331 -12.97 -7.82 -17.21
CA LEU A 331 -13.60 -7.37 -18.45
C LEU A 331 -13.00 -8.01 -19.72
N LYS A 332 -11.78 -8.57 -19.63
CA LYS A 332 -11.16 -9.39 -20.69
C LYS A 332 -11.86 -10.75 -20.89
N LEU A 333 -12.61 -11.21 -19.89
CA LEU A 333 -13.37 -12.46 -19.95
C LEU A 333 -14.58 -12.33 -20.88
N PRO A 334 -15.14 -13.45 -21.37
CA PRO A 334 -16.27 -13.39 -22.28
C PRO A 334 -17.56 -12.86 -21.61
N HIS A 335 -18.00 -11.68 -22.03
CA HIS A 335 -19.27 -11.04 -21.62
C HIS A 335 -20.31 -11.00 -22.77
N TYR A 336 -20.17 -11.89 -23.76
CA TYR A 336 -20.97 -11.83 -24.98
C TYR A 336 -22.47 -12.07 -24.75
N VAL A 337 -22.87 -12.77 -23.68
CA VAL A 337 -24.29 -13.00 -23.36
C VAL A 337 -24.94 -11.69 -22.89
N ASP A 338 -24.36 -11.05 -21.88
CA ASP A 338 -24.88 -9.78 -21.36
C ASP A 338 -24.85 -8.70 -22.45
N PHE A 339 -23.79 -8.66 -23.26
CA PHE A 339 -23.71 -7.72 -24.39
C PHE A 339 -24.78 -7.98 -25.46
N GLN A 340 -25.20 -9.23 -25.70
CA GLN A 340 -26.33 -9.48 -26.62
C GLN A 340 -27.65 -8.93 -26.06
N ALA A 341 -27.89 -9.04 -24.75
CA ALA A 341 -29.09 -8.48 -24.13
C ALA A 341 -29.15 -6.95 -24.30
N GLU A 342 -28.02 -6.27 -24.10
CA GLU A 342 -27.88 -4.83 -24.34
C GLU A 342 -28.07 -4.47 -25.83
N LEU A 343 -27.48 -5.24 -26.74
CA LEU A 343 -27.68 -5.04 -28.19
C LEU A 343 -29.15 -5.15 -28.59
N ASP A 344 -29.87 -6.12 -28.04
CA ASP A 344 -31.29 -6.30 -28.33
C ASP A 344 -32.15 -5.18 -27.76
N LEU A 345 -31.80 -4.61 -26.61
CA LEU A 345 -32.42 -3.40 -26.09
C LEU A 345 -32.18 -2.20 -27.02
N VAL A 346 -30.94 -1.96 -27.42
CA VAL A 346 -30.58 -0.87 -28.34
C VAL A 346 -31.29 -1.00 -29.69
N ARG A 347 -31.38 -2.22 -30.24
CA ARG A 347 -32.11 -2.50 -31.48
C ARG A 347 -33.59 -2.13 -31.36
N ARG A 348 -34.25 -2.51 -30.27
CA ARG A 348 -35.66 -2.15 -30.02
C ARG A 348 -35.85 -0.64 -29.93
N MET A 349 -35.01 0.05 -29.17
CA MET A 349 -35.06 1.52 -29.06
C MET A 349 -34.86 2.22 -30.41
N ARG A 350 -33.94 1.70 -31.25
CA ARG A 350 -33.73 2.23 -32.61
C ARG A 350 -34.94 2.02 -33.51
N SER A 351 -35.53 0.82 -33.51
CA SER A 351 -36.73 0.55 -34.30
C SER A 351 -37.92 1.41 -33.86
N GLU A 352 -38.10 1.64 -32.56
CA GLU A 352 -39.13 2.55 -32.05
C GLU A 352 -38.89 4.00 -32.47
N HIS A 353 -37.63 4.46 -32.42
CA HIS A 353 -37.26 5.79 -32.86
C HIS A 353 -37.53 5.99 -34.36
N GLU A 354 -37.09 5.04 -35.19
CA GLU A 354 -37.33 5.06 -36.65
C GLU A 354 -38.84 5.10 -36.95
N ARG A 355 -39.65 4.27 -36.27
CA ARG A 355 -41.10 4.25 -36.48
C ARG A 355 -41.75 5.59 -36.14
N ARG A 356 -41.38 6.21 -35.01
CA ARG A 356 -41.87 7.54 -34.63
C ARG A 356 -41.43 8.62 -35.63
N HIS A 357 -40.23 8.50 -36.18
CA HIS A 357 -39.72 9.45 -37.17
C HIS A 357 -40.45 9.34 -38.52
N THR A 358 -40.77 8.11 -38.96
CA THR A 358 -41.57 7.87 -40.16
C THR A 358 -43.02 8.32 -39.99
N GLU A 359 -43.62 8.09 -38.82
CA GLU A 359 -44.97 8.56 -38.49
C GLU A 359 -45.05 10.10 -38.53
N ASN A 360 -44.07 10.81 -37.97
CA ASN A 360 -44.02 12.28 -37.98
C ASN A 360 -43.82 12.87 -39.39
N ASN A 361 -42.94 12.29 -40.22
CA ASN A 361 -42.73 12.74 -41.59
C ASN A 361 -43.94 12.45 -42.49
N GLY A 362 -44.61 11.30 -42.31
CA GLY A 362 -45.82 10.95 -43.05
C GLY A 362 -47.01 11.87 -42.75
N THR A 363 -47.11 12.40 -41.52
CA THR A 363 -48.09 13.45 -41.20
C THR A 363 -47.77 14.84 -41.77
N GLN A 364 -46.50 15.13 -42.08
CA GLN A 364 -46.12 16.40 -42.75
C GLN A 364 -46.37 16.35 -44.25
N GLU A 365 -46.10 15.24 -44.93
CA GLU A 365 -46.39 15.09 -46.38
C GLU A 365 -47.90 14.95 -46.69
N ALA A 366 -48.73 14.53 -45.72
CA ALA A 366 -50.19 14.49 -45.88
C ALA A 366 -50.89 15.83 -45.56
N ALA A 367 -50.13 16.84 -45.11
CA ALA A 367 -50.62 18.17 -44.73
C ALA A 367 -50.22 19.29 -45.70
N GLU A 368 -49.46 18.96 -46.77
CA GLU A 368 -49.30 19.79 -47.98
C GLU A 368 -50.22 19.26 -49.09
#